data_AF-A0A4W6CPH5-F1
#
_entry.id   AF-A0A4W6CPH5-F1
#
_cell.length_a   1.000
_cell.length_b   1.000
_cell.length_c   1.000
_cell.angle_alpha   90.00
_cell.angle_beta   90.00
_cell.angle_gamma   90.00
#
_symmetry.space_group_name_H-M   'P 1'
#
loop_
_entity.id
_entity.type
_entity.pdbx_description
1 polymer ?
#
loop_
_entity_poly.entity_id
_entity_poly.type
_entity_poly.pdbx_seq_one_letter_code
_entity_poly.pdbx_strand_id
1 'polypeptide(L)'
;MRFFDKCTRFVQKVNNNPSAVIEVDNFKQGPEMRRVQEKISNRLRVPYSLITHDMAEAAFYLCAYEFAIKTVHSPWCRLFDEVDAQVMEYASDLREFWKRGYGHDINRKASCILFHDVFSRLHKAASENKSGQQVTKPVTAQVGHADTLLPLLTLLGFFKDSQALNSTNYAAQTNRTFRTSHMLPYAANLILVLYDCGGGDLRLQPLLNEKPVTFPGLGDQQVLHAALSKRQRALSGNCSKVVTLRMSVSCSSILKRFRQT
;
A
#
# COMPACT_ATOMS: atom_id res chain seq x y z
N MET A 1 -6.04 -11.37 -2.62
CA MET A 1 -7.10 -10.68 -3.41
C MET A 1 -6.46 -9.67 -4.35
N ARG A 2 -6.77 -9.66 -5.66
CA ARG A 2 -6.14 -8.74 -6.64
C ARG A 2 -7.17 -8.07 -7.56
N PHE A 3 -8.01 -7.20 -6.99
CA PHE A 3 -9.12 -6.58 -7.72
C PHE A 3 -8.66 -5.72 -8.91
N PHE A 4 -7.46 -5.12 -8.81
CA PHE A 4 -6.85 -4.30 -9.86
C PHE A 4 -6.55 -5.09 -11.15
N ASP A 5 -6.22 -6.39 -11.06
CA ASP A 5 -5.92 -7.24 -12.22
C ASP A 5 -7.14 -7.44 -13.14
N LYS A 6 -8.35 -7.26 -12.60
CA LYS A 6 -9.60 -7.36 -13.36
C LYS A 6 -10.15 -5.99 -13.78
N CYS A 7 -9.55 -4.90 -13.32
CA CYS A 7 -9.96 -3.56 -13.71
C CYS A 7 -9.34 -3.19 -15.07
N THR A 8 -10.07 -3.40 -16.16
CA THR A 8 -9.60 -3.16 -17.54
C THR A 8 -8.99 -1.77 -17.72
N ARG A 9 -9.65 -0.73 -17.16
CA ARG A 9 -9.15 0.64 -17.25
C ARG A 9 -7.83 0.83 -16.52
N PHE A 10 -7.64 0.20 -15.36
CA PHE A 10 -6.37 0.23 -14.63
C PHE A 10 -5.27 -0.48 -15.43
N VAL A 11 -5.58 -1.67 -15.97
CA VAL A 11 -4.63 -2.46 -16.77
C VAL A 11 -4.17 -1.66 -18.00
N GLN A 12 -5.10 -1.07 -18.74
CA GLN A 12 -4.78 -0.31 -19.95
C GLN A 12 -4.05 1.01 -19.66
N LYS A 13 -4.51 1.78 -18.67
CA LYS A 13 -3.98 3.14 -18.43
C LYS A 13 -2.71 3.16 -17.59
N VAL A 14 -2.42 2.11 -16.83
CA VAL A 14 -1.31 2.07 -15.87
C VAL A 14 -0.41 0.87 -16.11
N ASN A 15 -0.90 -0.37 -15.96
CA ASN A 15 -0.02 -1.55 -16.08
C ASN A 15 0.64 -1.67 -17.46
N ASN A 16 -0.12 -1.46 -18.52
CA ASN A 16 0.35 -1.60 -19.91
C ASN A 16 0.80 -0.27 -20.51
N ASN A 17 0.91 0.79 -19.72
CA ASN A 17 1.28 2.12 -20.17
C ASN A 17 2.62 2.54 -19.55
N PRO A 18 3.73 2.45 -20.29
CA PRO A 18 5.05 2.85 -19.79
C PRO A 18 5.09 4.28 -19.28
N SER A 19 4.39 5.20 -19.95
CA SER A 19 4.33 6.61 -19.55
C SER A 19 3.64 6.83 -18.20
N ALA A 20 2.86 5.87 -17.71
CA ALA A 20 2.22 5.96 -16.40
C ALA A 20 3.22 5.88 -15.23
N VAL A 21 4.44 5.40 -15.49
CA VAL A 21 5.51 5.23 -14.49
C VAL A 21 6.80 5.94 -14.90
N ILE A 22 6.70 6.96 -15.77
CA ILE A 22 7.87 7.67 -16.30
C ILE A 22 8.78 8.25 -15.22
N GLU A 23 8.21 8.71 -14.11
CA GLU A 23 8.96 9.19 -12.95
C GLU A 23 9.86 8.11 -12.34
N VAL A 24 9.40 6.86 -12.34
CA VAL A 24 10.21 5.73 -11.86
C VAL A 24 11.43 5.55 -12.75
N ASP A 25 11.24 5.55 -14.07
CA ASP A 25 12.33 5.33 -15.02
C ASP A 25 13.30 6.50 -15.08
N ASN A 26 12.82 7.73 -14.90
CA ASN A 26 13.66 8.92 -14.75
C ASN A 26 14.51 8.84 -13.47
N PHE A 27 13.92 8.44 -12.34
CA PHE A 27 14.66 8.33 -11.07
C PHE A 27 15.75 7.25 -11.13
N LYS A 28 15.48 6.11 -11.78
CA LYS A 28 16.49 5.06 -11.99
C LYS A 28 17.73 5.55 -12.74
N GLN A 29 17.58 6.53 -13.62
CA GLN A 29 18.67 7.14 -14.40
C GLN A 29 19.23 8.41 -13.74
N GLY A 30 18.61 8.83 -12.64
CA GLY A 30 18.92 10.04 -11.90
C GLY A 30 20.25 9.99 -11.14
N PRO A 31 20.73 11.15 -10.69
CA PRO A 31 22.02 11.26 -9.99
C PRO A 31 22.06 10.48 -8.67
N GLU A 32 20.94 10.38 -7.96
CA GLU A 32 20.83 9.63 -6.70
C GLU A 32 21.12 8.15 -6.91
N MET A 33 20.47 7.52 -7.90
CA MET A 33 20.65 6.10 -8.19
C MET A 33 22.04 5.82 -8.79
N ARG A 34 22.54 6.73 -9.65
CA ARG A 34 23.90 6.65 -10.19
C ARG A 34 24.94 6.56 -9.08
N ARG A 35 24.83 7.40 -8.05
CA ARG A 35 25.74 7.38 -6.89
C ARG A 35 25.70 6.04 -6.16
N VAL A 36 24.53 5.43 -6.01
CA VAL A 36 24.40 4.09 -5.41
C VAL A 36 25.14 3.05 -6.25
N GLN A 37 24.91 3.04 -7.56
CA GLN A 37 25.56 2.12 -8.50
C GLN A 37 27.09 2.29 -8.52
N GLU A 38 27.60 3.52 -8.52
CA GLU A 38 29.03 3.83 -8.42
C GLU A 38 29.64 3.30 -7.13
N LYS A 39 28.96 3.47 -5.98
CA LYS A 39 29.42 2.92 -4.70
C LYS A 39 29.45 1.41 -4.68
N ILE A 40 28.44 0.74 -5.25
CA ILE A 40 28.42 -0.72 -5.40
C ILE A 40 29.60 -1.18 -6.29
N SER A 41 29.79 -0.54 -7.44
CA SER A 41 30.89 -0.81 -8.37
C SER A 41 32.25 -0.69 -7.67
N ASN A 42 32.47 0.38 -6.90
CA ASN A 42 33.70 0.59 -6.14
C ASN A 42 33.91 -0.47 -5.06
N ARG A 43 32.87 -0.82 -4.30
CA ARG A 43 32.95 -1.85 -3.23
C ARG A 43 33.28 -3.23 -3.81
N LEU A 44 32.70 -3.56 -4.96
CA LEU A 44 32.90 -4.85 -5.64
C LEU A 44 34.16 -4.90 -6.52
N ARG A 45 34.80 -3.74 -6.77
CA ARG A 45 35.95 -3.59 -7.69
C ARG A 45 35.65 -4.08 -9.11
N VAL A 46 34.47 -3.74 -9.62
CA VAL A 46 34.03 -4.06 -10.99
C VAL A 46 33.72 -2.79 -11.77
N PRO A 47 33.81 -2.79 -13.11
CA PRO A 47 33.43 -1.63 -13.91
C PRO A 47 31.99 -1.17 -13.67
N TYR A 48 31.78 0.14 -13.53
CA TYR A 48 30.46 0.74 -13.33
C TYR A 48 29.44 0.32 -14.40
N SER A 49 29.89 0.17 -15.65
CA SER A 49 29.04 -0.26 -16.78
C SER A 49 28.38 -1.63 -16.58
N LEU A 50 28.87 -2.45 -15.65
CA LEU A 50 28.27 -3.74 -15.31
C LEU A 50 27.18 -3.63 -14.24
N ILE A 51 27.10 -2.54 -13.48
CA ILE A 51 26.14 -2.38 -12.39
C ILE A 51 24.89 -1.68 -12.90
N THR A 52 23.83 -2.44 -13.15
CA THR A 52 22.52 -1.88 -13.52
C THR A 52 21.68 -1.54 -12.29
N HIS A 53 20.65 -0.70 -12.47
CA HIS A 53 19.64 -0.46 -11.44
C HIS A 53 19.05 -1.78 -10.93
N ASP A 54 18.70 -2.69 -11.84
CA ASP A 54 18.04 -3.94 -11.47
C ASP A 54 18.95 -4.85 -10.65
N MET A 55 20.28 -4.79 -10.87
CA MET A 55 21.25 -5.49 -10.01
C MET A 55 21.36 -4.85 -8.63
N ALA A 56 21.36 -3.51 -8.54
CA ALA A 56 21.34 -2.81 -7.26
C ALA A 56 20.04 -3.12 -6.48
N GLU A 57 18.90 -3.10 -7.15
CA GLU A 57 17.60 -3.47 -6.58
C GLU A 57 17.59 -4.94 -6.12
N ALA A 58 18.11 -5.87 -6.93
CA ALA A 58 18.22 -7.28 -6.56
C ALA A 58 19.11 -7.47 -5.33
N ALA A 59 20.28 -6.82 -5.26
CA ALA A 59 21.16 -6.89 -4.11
C ALA A 59 20.50 -6.33 -2.84
N PHE A 60 19.78 -5.21 -2.96
CA PHE A 60 19.05 -4.61 -1.85
C PHE A 60 17.95 -5.55 -1.32
N TYR A 61 17.18 -6.17 -2.21
CA TYR A 61 16.17 -7.14 -1.81
C TYR A 61 16.74 -8.45 -1.28
N LEU A 62 17.86 -8.95 -1.82
CA LEU A 62 18.53 -10.13 -1.27
C LEU A 62 18.96 -9.88 0.19
N CYS A 63 19.49 -8.70 0.51
CA CYS A 63 19.74 -8.29 1.89
C CYS A 63 18.47 -8.41 2.75
N ALA A 64 17.38 -7.78 2.33
CA ALA A 64 16.12 -7.78 3.08
C ALA A 64 15.52 -9.18 3.24
N TYR A 65 15.52 -9.99 2.18
CA TYR A 65 14.97 -11.35 2.21
C TYR A 65 15.79 -12.29 3.07
N GLU A 66 17.13 -12.26 2.97
CA GLU A 66 17.96 -13.12 3.81
C GLU A 66 17.84 -12.76 5.29
N PHE A 67 17.72 -11.46 5.61
CA PHE A 67 17.43 -11.04 6.96
C PHE A 67 16.05 -11.55 7.41
N ALA A 68 15.00 -11.34 6.63
CA ALA A 68 13.64 -11.72 7.00
C ALA A 68 13.42 -13.25 7.12
N ILE A 69 14.09 -14.04 6.29
CA ILE A 69 13.89 -15.50 6.22
C ILE A 69 14.85 -16.23 7.17
N LYS A 70 16.12 -15.81 7.20
CA LYS A 70 17.18 -16.53 7.92
C LYS A 70 17.63 -15.84 9.19
N THR A 71 17.18 -14.61 9.46
CA THR A 71 17.70 -13.76 10.56
C THR A 71 19.21 -13.54 10.45
N VAL A 72 19.74 -13.45 9.23
CA VAL A 72 21.17 -13.25 8.95
C VAL A 72 21.42 -11.88 8.35
N HIS A 73 22.45 -11.19 8.85
CA HIS A 73 23.00 -10.01 8.19
C HIS A 73 23.77 -10.41 6.95
N SER A 74 23.09 -10.38 5.81
CA SER A 74 23.64 -10.77 4.53
C SER A 74 24.84 -9.90 4.13
N PRO A 75 25.89 -10.47 3.50
CA PRO A 75 26.92 -9.69 2.82
C PRO A 75 26.35 -8.70 1.79
N TRP A 76 25.18 -8.99 1.19
CA TRP A 76 24.48 -8.08 0.29
C TRP A 76 24.14 -6.74 0.96
N CYS A 77 23.85 -6.75 2.27
CA CYS A 77 23.57 -5.53 3.03
C CYS A 77 24.79 -4.62 3.11
N ARG A 78 26.01 -5.18 3.07
CA ARG A 78 27.25 -4.41 3.12
C ARG A 78 27.57 -3.67 1.81
N LEU A 79 26.74 -3.79 0.78
CA LEU A 79 26.86 -2.99 -0.43
C LEU A 79 26.25 -1.60 -0.28
N PHE A 80 25.39 -1.41 0.71
CA PHE A 80 24.65 -0.18 0.95
C PHE A 80 25.06 0.42 2.30
N ASP A 81 25.08 1.74 2.42
CA ASP A 81 24.93 2.40 3.72
C ASP A 81 23.52 3.00 3.86
N GLU A 82 23.27 3.68 4.97
CA GLU A 82 21.94 4.24 5.27
C GLU A 82 21.47 5.24 4.21
N VAL A 83 22.38 6.06 3.67
CA VAL A 83 22.05 7.05 2.63
C VAL A 83 21.69 6.34 1.33
N ASP A 84 22.40 5.27 0.97
CA ASP A 84 22.06 4.45 -0.19
C ASP A 84 20.71 3.75 0.02
N ALA A 85 20.45 3.22 1.23
CA ALA A 85 19.20 2.57 1.56
C ALA A 85 18.00 3.52 1.48
N GLN A 86 18.15 4.79 1.87
CA GLN A 86 17.12 5.83 1.71
C GLN A 86 16.81 6.12 0.24
N VAL A 87 17.82 6.12 -0.64
CA VAL A 87 17.63 6.26 -2.10
C VAL A 87 16.89 5.05 -2.66
N MET A 88 17.28 3.83 -2.27
CA MET A 88 16.60 2.59 -2.70
C MET A 88 15.14 2.56 -2.21
N GLU A 89 14.89 2.98 -0.97
CA GLU A 89 13.54 3.10 -0.43
C GLU A 89 12.69 4.11 -1.21
N TYR A 90 13.25 5.28 -1.55
CA TYR A 90 12.54 6.26 -2.36
C TYR A 90 12.22 5.74 -3.77
N ALA A 91 13.14 4.98 -4.39
CA ALA A 91 12.86 4.32 -5.68
C ALA A 91 11.66 3.36 -5.58
N SER A 92 11.58 2.57 -4.51
CA SER A 92 10.46 1.68 -4.24
C SER A 92 9.16 2.44 -3.94
N ASP A 93 9.22 3.51 -3.15
CA ASP A 93 8.07 4.37 -2.87
C ASP A 93 7.54 5.03 -4.14
N LEU A 94 8.42 5.51 -5.01
CA LEU A 94 8.05 6.13 -6.27
C LEU A 94 7.34 5.11 -7.18
N ARG A 95 7.87 3.87 -7.26
CA ARG A 95 7.24 2.77 -7.99
C ARG A 95 5.82 2.52 -7.50
N GLU A 96 5.62 2.38 -6.20
CA GLU A 96 4.32 2.09 -5.60
C GLU A 96 3.36 3.29 -5.68
N PHE A 97 3.86 4.51 -5.53
CA PHE A 97 3.10 5.75 -5.68
C PHE A 97 2.45 5.82 -7.06
N TRP A 98 3.24 5.61 -8.12
CA TRP A 98 2.77 5.70 -9.50
C TRP A 98 2.00 4.46 -9.96
N LYS A 99 2.35 3.25 -9.50
CA LYS A 99 1.64 2.03 -9.91
C LYS A 99 0.35 1.74 -9.13
N ARG A 100 0.30 2.06 -7.84
CA ARG A 100 -0.75 1.57 -6.91
C ARG A 100 -1.32 2.64 -5.99
N GLY A 101 -0.56 3.71 -5.75
CA GLY A 101 -0.91 4.79 -4.83
C GLY A 101 -1.54 6.01 -5.49
N TYR A 102 -1.01 7.19 -5.14
CA TYR A 102 -1.61 8.48 -5.51
C TYR A 102 -1.31 8.96 -6.94
N GLY A 103 -0.39 8.32 -7.67
CA GLY A 103 0.04 8.78 -8.98
C GLY A 103 -1.09 8.88 -10.01
N HIS A 104 -2.02 7.93 -10.00
CA HIS A 104 -3.21 7.97 -10.85
C HIS A 104 -4.48 7.75 -10.05
N ASP A 105 -5.53 8.51 -10.36
CA ASP A 105 -6.83 8.37 -9.69
C ASP A 105 -7.44 6.96 -9.82
N ILE A 106 -7.16 6.26 -10.94
CA ILE A 106 -7.63 4.88 -11.15
C ILE A 106 -6.99 3.87 -10.19
N ASN A 107 -5.78 4.13 -9.69
CA ASN A 107 -5.05 3.21 -8.82
C ASN A 107 -5.84 2.93 -7.54
N ARG A 108 -6.20 3.98 -6.80
CA ARG A 108 -7.03 3.89 -5.59
C ARG A 108 -8.46 3.42 -5.88
N LYS A 109 -9.03 3.82 -7.03
CA LYS A 109 -10.39 3.40 -7.43
C LYS A 109 -10.50 1.91 -7.73
N ALA A 110 -9.38 1.24 -8.04
CA ALA A 110 -9.37 -0.22 -8.15
C ALA A 110 -9.75 -0.93 -6.84
N SER A 111 -9.70 -0.23 -5.70
CA SER A 111 -10.10 -0.75 -4.38
C SER A 111 -11.57 -0.48 -4.02
N CYS A 112 -12.37 0.12 -4.91
CA CYS A 112 -13.78 0.44 -4.61
C CYS A 112 -14.58 -0.78 -4.14
N ILE A 113 -14.33 -1.97 -4.69
CA ILE A 113 -15.02 -3.21 -4.27
C ILE A 113 -14.70 -3.56 -2.82
N LEU A 114 -13.41 -3.57 -2.47
CA LEU A 114 -12.97 -3.85 -1.10
C LEU A 114 -13.49 -2.80 -0.12
N PHE A 115 -13.44 -1.53 -0.52
CA PHE A 115 -14.01 -0.43 0.26
C PHE A 115 -15.50 -0.64 0.52
N HIS A 116 -16.30 -0.94 -0.50
CA HIS A 116 -17.73 -1.18 -0.33
C HIS A 116 -18.02 -2.39 0.56
N ASP A 117 -17.30 -3.50 0.40
CA ASP A 117 -17.47 -4.68 1.24
C ASP A 117 -17.18 -4.39 2.72
N VAL A 118 -16.02 -3.77 3.01
CA VAL A 118 -15.61 -3.43 4.38
C VAL A 118 -16.60 -2.47 5.05
N PHE A 119 -16.97 -1.39 4.37
CA PHE A 119 -17.84 -0.37 4.95
C PHE A 119 -19.31 -0.82 5.03
N SER A 120 -19.77 -1.68 4.11
CA SER A 120 -21.10 -2.31 4.21
C SER A 120 -21.20 -3.20 5.45
N ARG A 121 -20.15 -3.98 5.76
CA ARG A 121 -20.11 -4.82 6.97
C ARG A 121 -20.10 -3.98 8.25
N LEU A 122 -19.29 -2.93 8.31
CA LEU A 122 -19.27 -2.00 9.44
C LEU A 122 -20.63 -1.33 9.64
N HIS A 123 -21.28 -0.91 8.55
CA HIS A 123 -22.61 -0.30 8.63
C HIS A 123 -23.66 -1.29 9.13
N LYS A 124 -23.62 -2.54 8.65
CA LYS A 124 -24.51 -3.59 9.11
C LYS A 124 -24.32 -3.87 10.61
N ALA A 125 -23.07 -4.03 11.07
CA ALA A 125 -22.77 -4.24 12.49
C ALA A 125 -23.22 -3.07 13.37
N ALA A 126 -23.01 -1.83 12.90
CA ALA A 126 -23.48 -0.64 13.59
C ALA A 126 -25.01 -0.58 13.69
N SER A 127 -25.73 -0.97 12.63
CA SER A 127 -27.19 -1.02 12.61
C SER A 127 -27.72 -2.11 13.54
N GLU A 128 -27.16 -3.31 13.50
CA GLU A 128 -27.52 -4.43 14.40
C GLU A 128 -27.35 -4.00 15.87
N ASN A 129 -26.20 -3.42 16.22
CA ASN A 129 -25.92 -2.94 17.57
C ASN A 129 -26.92 -1.85 18.03
N LYS A 130 -27.22 -0.88 17.17
CA LYS A 130 -28.20 0.19 17.47
C LYS A 130 -29.62 -0.33 17.66
N SER A 131 -29.99 -1.40 16.97
CA SER A 131 -31.29 -2.06 17.14
C SER A 131 -31.33 -3.01 18.35
N GLY A 132 -30.27 -3.07 19.17
CA GLY A 132 -30.18 -4.01 20.29
C GLY A 132 -30.07 -5.47 19.85
N GLN A 133 -29.75 -5.72 18.58
CA GLN A 133 -29.58 -7.07 18.03
C GLN A 133 -28.15 -7.54 18.26
N GLN A 134 -27.99 -8.85 18.43
CA GLN A 134 -26.66 -9.46 18.44
C GLN A 134 -25.99 -9.26 17.07
N VAL A 135 -24.76 -8.73 17.08
CA VAL A 135 -23.97 -8.54 15.85
C VAL A 135 -23.67 -9.89 15.22
N THR A 136 -24.11 -10.08 13.98
CA THR A 136 -24.08 -11.39 13.31
C THR A 136 -22.67 -11.82 12.90
N LYS A 137 -21.80 -10.85 12.58
CA LYS A 137 -20.40 -11.08 12.18
C LYS A 137 -19.48 -10.11 12.92
N PRO A 138 -19.12 -10.38 14.18
CA PRO A 138 -18.35 -9.46 15.00
C PRO A 138 -16.89 -9.31 14.53
N VAL A 139 -16.37 -10.32 13.82
CA VAL A 139 -15.00 -10.31 13.27
C VAL A 139 -15.03 -10.73 11.81
N THR A 140 -14.29 -10.01 10.96
CA THR A 140 -14.01 -10.40 9.58
C THR A 140 -12.52 -10.22 9.33
N ALA A 141 -11.82 -11.30 8.99
CA ALA A 141 -10.43 -11.26 8.59
C ALA A 141 -10.32 -11.45 7.07
N GLN A 142 -9.51 -10.62 6.41
CA GLN A 142 -9.24 -10.74 4.98
C GLN A 142 -7.74 -10.69 4.73
N VAL A 143 -7.25 -11.58 3.87
CA VAL A 143 -5.82 -11.68 3.54
C VAL A 143 -5.59 -11.24 2.09
N GLY A 144 -4.64 -10.32 1.93
CA GLY A 144 -4.30 -9.71 0.65
C GLY A 144 -2.79 -9.61 0.45
N HIS A 145 -2.41 -8.83 -0.56
CA HIS A 145 -1.03 -8.42 -0.80
C HIS A 145 -0.87 -6.94 -0.43
N ALA A 146 0.37 -6.45 -0.42
CA ALA A 146 0.65 -5.01 -0.32
C ALA A 146 -0.13 -4.22 -1.39
N ASP A 147 -0.14 -4.71 -2.64
CA ASP A 147 -0.91 -4.17 -3.77
C ASP A 147 -2.44 -4.21 -3.58
N THR A 148 -2.96 -4.95 -2.60
CA THR A 148 -4.38 -4.91 -2.20
C THR A 148 -4.62 -3.80 -1.18
N LEU A 149 -3.73 -3.70 -0.19
CA LEU A 149 -3.87 -2.80 0.95
C LEU A 149 -3.55 -1.35 0.55
N LEU A 150 -2.52 -1.12 -0.27
CA LEU A 150 -2.10 0.22 -0.69
C LEU A 150 -3.20 1.01 -1.41
N PRO A 151 -3.90 0.46 -2.42
CA PRO A 151 -5.03 1.16 -3.04
C PRO A 151 -6.16 1.47 -2.05
N LEU A 152 -6.41 0.61 -1.06
CA LEU A 152 -7.40 0.89 -0.02
C LEU A 152 -6.96 2.04 0.89
N LEU A 153 -5.73 2.02 1.40
CA LEU A 153 -5.19 3.08 2.26
C LEU A 153 -5.24 4.44 1.56
N THR A 154 -4.83 4.47 0.29
CA THR A 154 -4.84 5.71 -0.50
C THR A 154 -6.25 6.17 -0.89
N LEU A 155 -7.19 5.25 -1.13
CA LEU A 155 -8.62 5.56 -1.29
C LEU A 155 -9.23 6.16 -0.01
N LEU A 156 -8.80 5.65 1.14
CA LEU A 156 -9.10 6.20 2.47
C LEU A 156 -8.30 7.46 2.80
N GLY A 157 -7.50 7.98 1.86
CA GLY A 157 -6.81 9.26 1.95
C GLY A 157 -5.56 9.27 2.84
N PHE A 158 -5.15 8.12 3.40
CA PHE A 158 -4.00 8.06 4.30
C PHE A 158 -2.69 8.33 3.55
N PHE A 159 -1.72 8.97 4.22
CA PHE A 159 -0.36 9.21 3.71
C PHE A 159 -0.32 9.97 2.38
N LYS A 160 -1.20 10.97 2.25
CA LYS A 160 -1.18 11.87 1.09
C LYS A 160 -0.25 13.04 1.35
N ASP A 161 0.86 13.07 0.62
CA ASP A 161 1.78 14.21 0.64
C ASP A 161 1.19 15.47 0.01
N SER A 162 1.72 16.62 0.43
CA SER A 162 1.37 17.94 -0.13
C SER A 162 1.83 18.08 -1.58
N GLN A 163 2.98 17.49 -1.91
CA GLN A 163 3.52 17.39 -3.25
C GLN A 163 3.63 15.92 -3.67
N ALA A 164 3.27 15.62 -4.91
CA ALA A 164 3.43 14.29 -5.47
C ALA A 164 4.91 13.87 -5.50
N LEU A 165 5.20 12.61 -5.18
CA LEU A 165 6.52 12.03 -5.34
C LEU A 165 6.87 11.98 -6.83
N ASN A 166 8.05 12.47 -7.19
CA ASN A 166 8.55 12.46 -8.56
C ASN A 166 10.06 12.17 -8.59
N SER A 167 10.62 12.09 -9.79
CA SER A 167 12.04 11.76 -10.01
C SER A 167 13.03 12.84 -9.58
N THR A 168 12.58 14.06 -9.30
CA THR A 168 13.46 15.21 -9.06
C THR A 168 13.34 15.79 -7.65
N ASN A 169 12.38 15.34 -6.85
CA ASN A 169 12.12 15.88 -5.52
C ASN A 169 12.54 14.98 -4.36
N TYR A 170 13.42 13.98 -4.57
CA TYR A 170 13.97 13.11 -3.51
C TYR A 170 14.44 13.91 -2.28
N ALA A 171 15.27 14.93 -2.49
CA ALA A 171 15.82 15.75 -1.40
C ALA A 171 14.75 16.53 -0.60
N ALA A 172 13.65 16.93 -1.25
CA ALA A 172 12.53 17.61 -0.61
C ALA A 172 11.56 16.62 0.07
N GLN A 173 11.63 15.33 -0.27
CA GLN A 173 10.74 14.26 0.19
C GLN A 173 11.37 13.37 1.27
N THR A 174 12.36 13.90 2.01
CA THR A 174 13.00 13.22 3.15
C THR A 174 12.03 12.90 4.28
N ASN A 175 11.04 13.77 4.50
CA ASN A 175 9.98 13.61 5.51
C ASN A 175 8.61 13.28 4.90
N ARG A 176 8.59 12.62 3.73
CA ARG A 176 7.35 12.19 3.07
C ARG A 176 6.53 11.27 3.97
N THR A 177 5.22 11.43 3.89
CA THR A 177 4.25 10.55 4.55
C THR A 177 4.02 9.28 3.75
N PHE A 178 4.05 9.32 2.41
CA PHE A 178 3.99 8.14 1.57
C PHE A 178 5.33 7.40 1.60
N ARG A 179 5.48 6.50 2.58
CA ARG A 179 6.69 5.71 2.81
C ARG A 179 6.33 4.24 3.02
N THR A 180 6.47 3.43 1.98
CA THR A 180 5.95 2.06 1.90
C THR A 180 6.58 1.13 2.93
N SER A 181 7.85 1.34 3.30
CA SER A 181 8.53 0.60 4.37
C SER A 181 7.83 0.72 5.73
N HIS A 182 7.15 1.84 6.01
CA HIS A 182 6.39 2.06 7.23
C HIS A 182 4.91 1.70 7.09
N MET A 183 4.35 1.96 5.91
CA MET A 183 2.92 1.71 5.65
C MET A 183 2.63 0.23 5.45
N LEU A 184 3.51 -0.47 4.75
CA LEU A 184 3.31 -1.81 4.19
C LEU A 184 4.52 -2.73 4.41
N PRO A 185 5.04 -2.87 5.65
CA PRO A 185 6.06 -3.88 5.94
C PRO A 185 5.53 -5.30 5.70
N TYR A 186 6.41 -6.30 5.80
CA TYR A 186 5.96 -7.69 5.89
C TYR A 186 4.93 -7.84 7.01
N ALA A 187 3.85 -8.59 6.72
CA ALA A 187 2.70 -8.77 7.62
C ALA A 187 1.95 -7.47 7.98
N ALA A 188 2.04 -6.42 7.14
CA ALA A 188 1.25 -5.21 7.32
C ALA A 188 -0.25 -5.51 7.47
N ASN A 189 -0.91 -4.80 8.39
CA ASN A 189 -2.31 -5.01 8.72
C ASN A 189 -3.06 -3.69 8.89
N LEU A 190 -4.30 -3.65 8.41
CA LEU A 190 -5.25 -2.57 8.70
C LEU A 190 -6.43 -3.16 9.47
N ILE A 191 -6.62 -2.70 10.70
CA ILE A 191 -7.70 -3.11 11.58
C ILE A 191 -8.67 -1.94 11.71
N LEU A 192 -9.96 -2.19 11.52
CA LEU A 192 -11.01 -1.21 11.74
C LEU A 192 -11.86 -1.69 12.92
N VAL A 193 -11.73 -1.03 14.07
CA VAL A 193 -12.43 -1.41 15.30
C VAL A 193 -13.63 -0.51 15.51
N LEU A 194 -14.80 -1.13 15.64
CA LEU A 194 -16.05 -0.46 15.96
C LEU A 194 -16.32 -0.59 17.45
N TYR A 195 -16.26 0.53 18.18
CA TYR A 195 -16.55 0.61 19.61
C TYR A 195 -17.97 1.11 19.85
N ASP A 196 -18.65 0.53 20.83
CA ASP A 196 -19.83 1.09 21.46
C ASP A 196 -19.41 1.77 22.77
N CYS A 197 -19.53 3.10 22.81
CA CYS A 197 -19.18 3.92 23.97
C CYS A 197 -20.39 4.16 24.89
N GLY A 198 -21.52 3.49 24.65
CA GLY A 198 -22.78 3.68 25.37
C GLY A 198 -23.57 4.89 24.87
N GLY A 199 -24.83 4.97 25.26
CA GLY A 199 -25.72 6.08 24.86
C GLY A 199 -25.96 6.22 23.35
N GLY A 200 -25.69 5.15 22.58
CA GLY A 200 -25.76 5.16 21.11
C GLY A 200 -24.56 5.80 20.41
N ASP A 201 -23.50 6.14 21.16
CA ASP A 201 -22.23 6.63 20.61
C ASP A 201 -21.39 5.47 20.10
N LEU A 202 -21.34 5.31 18.78
CA LEU A 202 -20.43 4.37 18.14
C LEU A 202 -19.22 5.11 17.57
N ARG A 203 -18.03 4.52 17.73
CA ARG A 203 -16.76 5.08 17.23
C ARG A 203 -15.99 4.10 16.37
N LEU A 204 -15.30 4.61 15.36
CA LEU A 204 -14.44 3.83 14.47
C LEU A 204 -12.98 4.23 14.67
N GLN A 205 -12.17 3.30 15.15
CA GLN A 205 -10.72 3.47 15.24
C GLN A 205 -10.04 2.61 14.18
N PRO A 206 -9.37 3.23 13.18
CA PRO A 206 -8.45 2.49 12.32
C PRO A 206 -7.10 2.32 13.04
N LEU A 207 -6.52 1.13 12.91
CA LEU A 207 -5.15 0.84 13.31
C LEU A 207 -4.40 0.33 12.08
N LEU A 208 -3.25 0.92 11.78
CA LEU A 208 -2.33 0.44 10.75
C LEU A 208 -1.10 -0.11 11.44
N ASN A 209 -0.75 -1.36 11.15
CA ASN A 209 0.36 -2.07 11.79
C ASN A 209 0.24 -1.97 13.31
N GLU A 210 -0.96 -2.27 13.81
CA GLU A 210 -1.35 -2.22 15.23
C GLU A 210 -1.25 -0.85 15.91
N LYS A 211 -0.97 0.22 15.16
CA LYS A 211 -0.89 1.58 15.69
C LYS A 211 -2.12 2.39 15.29
N PRO A 212 -2.77 3.10 16.23
CA PRO A 212 -3.88 3.99 15.91
C PRO A 212 -3.48 5.02 14.85
N VAL A 213 -4.34 5.23 13.86
CA VAL A 213 -4.19 6.29 12.85
C VAL A 213 -5.45 7.15 12.82
N THR A 214 -5.31 8.41 12.40
CA THR A 214 -6.45 9.33 12.30
C THR A 214 -6.93 9.38 10.87
N PHE A 215 -8.26 9.24 10.66
CA PHE A 215 -8.81 9.41 9.32
C PHE A 215 -8.57 10.84 8.82
N PRO A 216 -7.97 11.00 7.63
CA PRO A 216 -7.71 12.32 7.05
C PRO A 216 -9.01 13.12 6.88
N GLY A 217 -9.04 14.36 7.36
CA GLY A 217 -10.17 15.27 7.22
C GLY A 217 -11.34 15.04 8.19
N LEU A 218 -11.16 14.21 9.23
CA LEU A 218 -12.18 13.95 10.25
C LEU A 218 -11.81 14.40 11.68
N GLY A 219 -10.59 14.94 11.88
CA GLY A 219 -10.12 15.37 13.22
C GLY A 219 -10.17 14.24 14.26
N ASP A 220 -10.10 14.60 15.54
CA ASP A 220 -10.19 13.64 16.66
C ASP A 220 -11.64 13.17 16.95
N GLN A 221 -12.62 13.74 16.26
CA GLN A 221 -14.02 13.32 16.37
C GLN A 221 -14.27 12.06 15.55
N GLN A 222 -13.91 10.91 16.12
CA GLN A 222 -14.16 9.56 15.62
C GLN A 222 -15.65 9.15 15.69
N VAL A 223 -16.58 10.08 15.54
CA VAL A 223 -18.01 9.78 15.55
C VAL A 223 -18.34 9.01 14.27
N LEU A 224 -18.62 7.71 14.43
CA LEU A 224 -18.83 6.73 13.36
C LEU A 224 -19.82 7.24 12.31
N HIS A 225 -20.92 7.87 12.74
CA HIS A 225 -21.98 8.29 11.83
C HIS A 225 -21.53 9.40 10.88
N ALA A 226 -20.78 10.40 11.34
CA ALA A 226 -20.26 11.45 10.47
C ALA A 226 -19.15 10.90 9.55
N ALA A 227 -18.26 10.07 10.10
CA ALA A 227 -17.14 9.47 9.37
C ALA A 227 -17.59 8.54 8.25
N LEU A 228 -18.45 7.56 8.54
CA LEU A 228 -18.97 6.61 7.54
C LEU A 228 -19.84 7.32 6.50
N SER A 229 -20.80 8.14 6.92
CA SER A 229 -21.76 8.78 5.99
C SER A 229 -21.11 9.80 5.07
N LYS A 230 -20.14 10.58 5.57
CA LYS A 230 -19.43 11.60 4.79
C LYS A 230 -18.44 10.93 3.83
N ARG A 231 -17.73 9.89 4.27
CA ARG A 231 -16.78 9.15 3.40
C ARG A 231 -17.50 8.34 2.35
N GLN A 232 -18.57 7.65 2.72
CA GLN A 232 -19.39 6.90 1.77
C GLN A 232 -20.02 7.85 0.75
N ARG A 233 -20.48 9.06 1.13
CA ARG A 233 -20.97 10.08 0.16
C ARG A 233 -19.86 10.66 -0.72
N ALA A 234 -18.71 11.02 -0.16
CA ALA A 234 -17.57 11.56 -0.90
C ALA A 234 -16.93 10.53 -1.85
N LEU A 235 -16.94 9.24 -1.48
CA LEU A 235 -16.38 8.16 -2.27
C LEU A 235 -17.41 7.46 -3.16
N SER A 236 -18.71 7.50 -2.85
CA SER A 236 -19.74 7.01 -3.76
C SER A 236 -19.72 7.80 -5.06
N GLY A 237 -19.58 9.12 -5.06
CA GLY A 237 -19.36 9.88 -6.31
C GLY A 237 -18.12 9.42 -7.12
N ASN A 238 -17.07 8.95 -6.43
CA ASN A 238 -15.83 8.48 -7.03
C ASN A 238 -15.86 6.98 -7.46
N CYS A 239 -16.68 6.17 -6.81
CA CYS A 239 -16.85 4.73 -7.06
C CYS A 239 -18.14 4.39 -7.84
N SER A 240 -19.05 5.36 -8.08
CA SER A 240 -20.36 5.17 -8.76
C SER A 240 -20.26 4.73 -10.23
N LYS A 241 -19.09 4.87 -10.86
CA LYS A 241 -18.86 4.47 -12.27
C LYS A 241 -18.10 3.16 -12.43
N VAL A 242 -17.80 2.43 -11.35
CA VAL A 242 -17.20 1.09 -11.45
C VAL A 242 -18.32 0.08 -11.69
N VAL A 243 -18.80 0.07 -12.94
CA VAL A 243 -19.79 -0.89 -13.45
C VAL A 243 -19.25 -2.31 -13.26
N THR A 244 -19.91 -3.07 -12.39
CA THR A 244 -19.98 -4.52 -12.34
C THR A 244 -18.71 -5.27 -12.76
N LEU A 245 -17.74 -5.42 -11.86
CA LEU A 245 -16.78 -6.52 -12.00
C LEU A 245 -17.53 -7.82 -11.67
N ARG A 246 -17.95 -8.58 -12.69
CA ARG A 246 -18.32 -9.99 -12.52
C ARG A 246 -17.08 -10.73 -12.02
N MET A 247 -17.04 -11.00 -10.72
CA MET A 247 -16.03 -11.89 -10.15
C MET A 247 -16.40 -13.34 -10.49
N SER A 248 -15.90 -13.85 -11.62
CA SER A 248 -15.76 -15.28 -11.81
C SER A 248 -14.54 -15.74 -11.02
N VAL A 249 -14.76 -16.31 -9.84
CA VAL A 249 -13.72 -17.01 -9.09
C VAL A 249 -13.50 -18.36 -9.77
N SER A 250 -12.48 -18.46 -10.62
CA SER A 250 -11.95 -19.77 -10.99
C SER A 250 -11.03 -20.22 -9.87
N CYS A 251 -11.43 -21.29 -9.17
CA CYS A 251 -10.61 -21.95 -8.17
C CYS A 251 -9.50 -22.70 -8.92
N SER A 252 -8.33 -22.09 -9.08
CA SER A 252 -7.12 -22.82 -9.44
C SER A 252 -6.35 -23.10 -8.16
N SER A 253 -6.50 -24.34 -7.71
CA SER A 253 -5.71 -25.03 -6.71
C SER A 253 -4.22 -25.00 -7.08
N ILE A 254 -3.38 -24.41 -6.22
CA ILE A 254 -2.00 -24.85 -5.95
C ILE A 254 -1.67 -24.38 -4.52
N LEU A 255 -1.77 -25.32 -3.59
CA LEU A 255 -1.05 -25.32 -2.32
C LEU A 255 -0.86 -26.79 -1.96
N LYS A 256 0.19 -27.38 -2.55
CA LYS A 256 0.75 -28.64 -2.06
C LYS A 256 1.45 -28.33 -0.73
N ARG A 257 0.91 -28.94 0.33
CA ARG A 257 1.54 -29.42 1.57
C ARG A 257 2.90 -28.82 1.95
N PHE A 258 2.94 -28.19 3.11
CA PHE A 258 3.99 -28.49 4.10
C PHE A 258 3.32 -28.71 5.46
N ARG A 259 3.22 -29.98 5.85
CA ARG A 259 2.98 -30.45 7.22
C ARG A 259 3.90 -31.65 7.42
N GLN A 260 4.64 -31.60 8.53
CA GLN A 260 5.29 -32.71 9.25
C GLN A 260 6.49 -33.38 8.56
N THR A 261 7.68 -33.00 9.00
CA THR A 261 8.59 -33.86 9.79
C THR A 261 9.57 -32.96 10.55
#